data_AF-A0A8S8YUV9-F1
#
_entry.id   AF-A0A8S8YUV9-F1
#
_cell.length_a   1.000
_cell.length_b   1.000
_cell.length_c   1.000
_cell.angle_alpha   90.00
_cell.angle_beta   90.00
_cell.angle_gamma   90.00
#
_symmetry.space_group_name_H-M   'P 1'
#
loop_
_entity.id
_entity.type
_entity.pdbx_description
1 polymer ?
#
loop_
_entity_poly.entity_id
_entity_poly.type
_entity_poly.pdbx_seq_one_letter_code
_entity_poly.pdbx_strand_id
1 'polypeptide(L)'
;MKFSCPKCKSKIEIQKTFNKKMHVSCNKCGIQDILEFSKNPDEVFLEFLARFDKGLVTQKELTIELADEGIIRADKEINEMIGESNPEKFLEEILRSKKDFISDYKIMKNSEPKMGCKVGDLGLEEEISNFLNELKIKQFYKFQEEAIQEIVFGENIVIEAPTASGKTEAFLIPVIQKI
;
A
#
# COMPACT_ATOMS: atom_id res chain seq x y z
N MET A 1 -19.84 -18.92 18.57
CA MET A 1 -19.25 -18.48 17.28
C MET A 1 -20.03 -19.14 16.16
N LYS A 2 -20.54 -18.38 15.17
CA LYS A 2 -21.43 -18.91 14.12
C LYS A 2 -20.79 -20.01 13.27
N PHE A 3 -19.51 -19.84 12.92
CA PHE A 3 -18.72 -20.82 12.16
C PHE A 3 -17.51 -21.27 12.97
N SER A 4 -17.52 -22.53 13.39
CA SER A 4 -16.50 -23.10 14.28
C SER A 4 -15.80 -24.28 13.61
N CYS A 5 -14.47 -24.28 13.63
CA CYS A 5 -13.67 -25.31 12.99
C CYS A 5 -13.97 -26.70 13.59
N PRO A 6 -14.29 -27.72 12.78
CA PRO A 6 -14.58 -29.06 13.29
C PRO A 6 -13.38 -29.68 14.01
N LYS A 7 -12.16 -29.37 13.55
CA LYS A 7 -10.89 -29.92 14.07
C LYS A 7 -10.39 -29.25 15.36
N CYS A 8 -10.45 -27.91 15.47
CA CYS A 8 -9.83 -27.19 16.59
C CYS A 8 -10.72 -26.14 17.27
N LYS A 9 -12.00 -26.07 16.88
CA LYS A 9 -13.04 -25.19 17.45
C LYS A 9 -12.76 -23.68 17.34
N SER A 10 -11.69 -23.25 16.67
CA SER A 10 -11.46 -21.83 16.37
C SER A 10 -12.46 -21.30 15.35
N LYS A 11 -12.51 -19.97 15.20
CA LYS A 11 -13.29 -19.32 14.14
C LYS A 11 -12.81 -19.77 12.76
N ILE A 12 -13.78 -19.97 11.86
CA ILE A 12 -13.56 -20.20 10.44
C ILE A 12 -13.77 -18.89 9.67
N GLU A 13 -12.92 -18.66 8.68
CA GLU A 13 -13.05 -17.57 7.72
C GLU A 13 -13.66 -18.11 6.42
N ILE A 14 -14.63 -17.37 5.90
CA ILE A 14 -15.30 -17.70 4.63
C ILE A 14 -15.17 -16.47 3.75
N GLN A 15 -14.48 -16.62 2.62
CA GLN A 15 -14.18 -15.53 1.70
C GLN A 15 -14.76 -15.86 0.32
N LYS A 16 -15.37 -14.86 -0.33
CA LYS A 16 -15.83 -14.99 -1.72
C LYS A 16 -14.62 -14.87 -2.66
N THR A 17 -14.58 -15.70 -3.68
CA THR A 17 -13.52 -15.68 -4.68
C THR A 17 -14.03 -15.08 -5.98
N PHE A 18 -13.11 -14.61 -6.84
CA PHE A 18 -13.46 -13.99 -8.11
C PHE A 18 -14.10 -14.96 -9.12
N ASN A 19 -13.86 -16.27 -8.95
CA ASN A 19 -14.35 -17.32 -9.86
C ASN A 19 -15.70 -17.93 -9.43
N LYS A 20 -16.53 -17.15 -8.72
CA LYS A 20 -17.83 -17.62 -8.17
C LYS A 20 -17.67 -18.88 -7.30
N LYS A 21 -16.61 -18.93 -6.49
CA LYS A 21 -16.41 -19.94 -5.46
C LYS A 21 -16.32 -19.28 -4.10
N MET A 22 -16.32 -20.07 -3.04
CA MET A 22 -16.13 -19.63 -1.68
C MET A 22 -15.03 -20.45 -1.03
N HIS A 23 -14.03 -19.74 -0.51
CA HIS A 23 -12.91 -20.32 0.22
C HIS A 23 -13.25 -20.35 1.71
N VAL A 24 -13.19 -21.55 2.30
CA VAL A 24 -13.44 -21.78 3.72
C VAL A 24 -12.12 -22.18 4.37
N SER A 25 -11.62 -21.43 5.35
CA SER A 25 -10.30 -21.69 5.94
C SER A 25 -10.27 -21.52 7.46
N CYS A 26 -9.34 -22.25 8.09
CA CYS A 26 -9.09 -22.19 9.53
C CYS A 26 -7.65 -21.74 9.82
N ASN A 27 -7.46 -20.51 10.29
CA ASN A 27 -6.14 -19.96 10.59
C ASN A 27 -5.37 -20.69 11.72
N LYS A 28 -6.05 -21.43 12.60
CA LYS A 28 -5.42 -22.14 13.73
C LYS A 28 -4.87 -23.52 13.37
N CYS A 29 -5.65 -24.34 12.64
CA CYS A 29 -5.24 -25.72 12.30
C CYS A 29 -4.98 -25.92 10.81
N GLY A 30 -5.10 -24.88 9.99
CA GLY A 30 -4.73 -24.88 8.57
C GLY A 30 -5.60 -25.74 7.66
N ILE A 31 -6.79 -26.18 8.10
CA ILE A 31 -7.74 -26.84 7.18
C ILE A 31 -8.40 -25.79 6.29
N GLN A 32 -8.58 -26.13 5.03
CA GLN A 32 -9.18 -25.26 4.02
C GLN A 32 -9.95 -26.11 2.99
N ASP A 33 -10.98 -25.53 2.37
CA ASP A 33 -11.72 -26.12 1.25
C ASP A 33 -12.19 -25.02 0.28
N ILE A 34 -12.43 -25.38 -0.98
CA ILE A 34 -13.04 -24.51 -1.98
C ILE A 34 -14.37 -25.11 -2.40
N LEU A 35 -15.43 -24.32 -2.31
CA LEU A 35 -16.79 -24.73 -2.64
C LEU A 35 -17.41 -23.79 -3.67
N GLU A 36 -18.45 -24.25 -4.34
CA GLU A 36 -19.23 -23.40 -5.24
C GLU A 36 -19.88 -22.23 -4.46
N PHE A 37 -20.05 -21.09 -5.13
CA PHE A 37 -20.65 -19.93 -4.48
C PHE A 37 -22.12 -20.17 -4.10
N SER A 38 -22.44 -19.92 -2.83
CA SER A 38 -23.81 -19.68 -2.38
C SER A 38 -23.98 -18.26 -1.84
N LYS A 39 -25.17 -17.69 -2.04
CA LYS A 39 -25.55 -16.43 -1.40
C LYS A 39 -25.63 -16.56 0.12
N ASN A 40 -25.81 -17.78 0.63
CA ASN A 40 -25.95 -18.09 2.03
C ASN A 40 -24.65 -18.73 2.58
N PRO A 41 -23.89 -18.03 3.45
CA PRO A 41 -22.67 -18.58 4.04
C PRO A 41 -22.89 -19.85 4.88
N ASP A 42 -24.11 -20.04 5.41
CA ASP A 42 -24.45 -21.22 6.21
C ASP A 42 -24.48 -22.50 5.33
N GLU A 43 -24.94 -22.40 4.09
CA GLU A 43 -24.94 -23.53 3.14
C GLU A 43 -23.52 -23.97 2.78
N VAL A 44 -22.66 -22.99 2.47
CA VAL A 44 -21.24 -23.25 2.19
C VAL A 44 -20.56 -23.88 3.39
N PHE A 45 -20.87 -23.41 4.59
CA PHE A 45 -20.31 -24.00 5.81
C PHE A 45 -20.81 -25.44 6.06
N LEU A 46 -22.09 -25.73 5.80
CA LEU A 46 -22.64 -27.08 5.93
C LEU A 46 -22.01 -28.05 4.93
N GLU A 47 -21.83 -27.61 3.67
CA GLU A 47 -21.15 -28.41 2.66
C GLU A 47 -19.69 -28.68 3.03
N PHE A 48 -18.98 -27.67 3.54
CA PHE A 48 -17.63 -27.83 4.09
C PHE A 48 -17.58 -28.90 5.19
N LEU A 49 -18.52 -28.88 6.15
CA LEU A 49 -18.59 -29.89 7.19
C LEU A 49 -18.83 -31.29 6.61
N ALA A 50 -19.75 -31.42 5.64
CA ALA A 50 -20.04 -32.69 4.98
C ALA A 50 -18.82 -33.26 4.24
N ARG A 51 -17.99 -32.41 3.62
CA ARG A 51 -16.73 -32.81 2.96
C ARG A 51 -15.65 -33.15 3.98
N PHE A 52 -15.58 -32.41 5.08
CA PHE A 52 -14.66 -32.70 6.19
C PHE A 52 -14.91 -34.08 6.78
N ASP A 53 -16.17 -34.43 7.06
CA ASP A 53 -16.56 -35.73 7.61
C ASP A 53 -16.24 -36.90 6.65
N LYS A 54 -16.26 -36.63 5.34
CA LYS A 54 -15.84 -37.58 4.29
C LYS A 54 -14.32 -37.68 4.11
N GLY A 55 -13.54 -36.88 4.84
CA GLY A 55 -12.08 -36.85 4.72
C GLY A 55 -11.57 -36.17 3.44
N LEU A 56 -12.41 -35.37 2.77
CA LEU A 56 -12.08 -34.71 1.49
C LEU A 56 -11.38 -33.34 1.67
N VAL A 57 -11.24 -32.86 2.91
CA VAL A 57 -10.66 -31.54 3.23
C VAL A 57 -9.17 -31.70 3.53
N THR A 58 -8.30 -31.17 2.67
CA THR A 58 -6.83 -31.32 2.77
C THR A 58 -6.13 -30.04 3.23
N GLN A 59 -4.92 -30.16 3.79
CA GLN A 59 -4.11 -29.02 4.27
C GLN A 59 -3.08 -28.51 3.24
N LYS A 60 -2.64 -29.34 2.28
CA LYS A 60 -1.49 -29.04 1.39
C LYS A 60 -1.86 -29.00 -0.10
N GLU A 61 -2.57 -29.99 -0.60
CA GLU A 61 -2.97 -30.09 -2.02
C GLU A 61 -3.85 -28.91 -2.44
N LEU A 62 -4.71 -28.45 -1.54
CA LEU A 62 -5.61 -27.33 -1.81
C LEU A 62 -4.91 -25.98 -2.03
N THR A 63 -3.66 -25.78 -1.60
CA THR A 63 -2.96 -24.50 -1.86
C THR A 63 -2.60 -24.36 -3.35
N ILE A 64 -2.36 -25.49 -4.01
CA ILE A 64 -2.10 -25.55 -5.45
C ILE A 64 -3.42 -25.35 -6.19
N GLU A 65 -4.49 -26.03 -5.80
CA GLU A 65 -5.83 -25.82 -6.39
C GLU A 65 -6.34 -24.38 -6.17
N LEU A 66 -6.14 -23.78 -4.99
CA LEU A 66 -6.46 -22.38 -4.72
C LEU A 66 -5.69 -21.41 -5.63
N ALA A 67 -4.44 -21.76 -5.98
CA ALA A 67 -3.64 -20.96 -6.90
C ALA A 67 -4.08 -21.17 -8.36
N ASP A 68 -4.30 -22.41 -8.78
CA ASP A 68 -4.78 -22.77 -10.12
C ASP A 68 -6.18 -22.21 -10.39
N GLU A 69 -7.01 -22.13 -9.36
CA GLU A 69 -8.33 -21.50 -9.40
C GLU A 69 -8.29 -19.98 -9.17
N GLY A 70 -7.10 -19.35 -9.09
CA GLY A 70 -6.94 -17.90 -8.98
C GLY A 70 -7.53 -17.27 -7.71
N ILE A 71 -7.64 -18.04 -6.63
CA ILE A 71 -8.21 -17.63 -5.34
C ILE A 71 -7.14 -16.96 -4.48
N ILE A 72 -5.93 -17.52 -4.51
CA ILE A 72 -4.73 -16.93 -3.91
C ILE A 72 -3.68 -16.80 -4.99
N ARG A 73 -2.79 -15.81 -4.87
CA ARG A 73 -1.58 -15.76 -5.70
C ARG A 73 -0.63 -16.88 -5.29
N ALA A 74 -0.05 -17.58 -6.26
CA ALA A 74 1.00 -18.53 -5.97
C ALA A 74 2.25 -17.80 -5.46
N ASP A 75 3.02 -18.43 -4.57
CA ASP A 75 4.29 -17.84 -4.10
C ASP A 75 5.24 -17.51 -5.26
N LYS A 76 5.18 -18.29 -6.35
CA LYS A 76 5.93 -18.04 -7.58
C LYS A 76 5.50 -16.73 -8.26
N GLU A 77 4.20 -16.48 -8.40
CA GLU A 77 3.68 -15.24 -8.99
C GLU A 77 4.02 -14.03 -8.12
N ILE A 78 3.94 -14.16 -6.80
CA ILE A 78 4.33 -13.10 -5.86
C ILE A 78 5.81 -12.76 -6.05
N ASN A 79 6.68 -13.77 -6.18
CA ASN A 79 8.11 -13.55 -6.41
C ASN A 79 8.36 -12.87 -7.77
N GLU A 80 7.65 -13.27 -8.83
CA GLU A 80 7.73 -12.62 -10.15
C GLU A 80 7.26 -11.15 -10.07
N MET A 81 6.21 -10.87 -9.31
CA MET A 81 5.67 -9.53 -9.09
C MET A 81 6.63 -8.63 -8.27
N ILE A 82 7.28 -9.19 -7.25
CA ILE A 82 8.31 -8.49 -6.48
C ILE A 82 9.54 -8.19 -7.37
N GLY A 83 9.89 -9.13 -8.25
CA GLY A 83 11.03 -9.01 -9.15
C GLY A 83 12.35 -8.87 -8.38
N GLU A 84 13.15 -7.87 -8.76
CA GLU A 84 14.42 -7.53 -8.09
C GLU A 84 14.24 -6.63 -6.85
N SER A 85 13.00 -6.25 -6.53
CA SER A 85 12.72 -5.41 -5.38
C SER A 85 12.96 -6.17 -4.08
N ASN A 86 13.54 -5.54 -3.07
CA ASN A 86 13.68 -6.12 -1.74
C ASN A 86 12.70 -5.44 -0.77
N PRO A 87 11.44 -5.91 -0.68
CA PRO A 87 10.46 -5.33 0.23
C PRO A 87 10.89 -5.53 1.68
N GLU A 88 10.48 -4.62 2.55
CA GLU A 88 10.64 -4.80 3.99
C GLU A 88 9.87 -6.02 4.47
N LYS A 89 10.33 -6.66 5.56
CA LYS A 89 9.73 -7.90 6.10
C LYS A 89 8.20 -7.82 6.26
N PHE A 90 7.71 -6.69 6.75
CA PHE A 90 6.28 -6.48 6.94
C PHE A 90 5.50 -6.45 5.61
N LEU A 91 6.06 -5.81 4.57
CA LEU A 91 5.47 -5.82 3.24
C LEU A 91 5.49 -7.22 2.65
N GLU A 92 6.59 -7.97 2.83
CA GLU A 92 6.66 -9.36 2.40
C GLU A 92 5.59 -10.23 3.09
N GLU A 93 5.38 -10.04 4.40
CA GLU A 93 4.31 -10.73 5.15
C GLU A 93 2.92 -10.40 4.57
N ILE A 94 2.65 -9.15 4.21
CA ILE A 94 1.38 -8.76 3.55
C ILE A 94 1.26 -9.44 2.19
N LEU A 95 2.30 -9.34 1.36
CA LEU A 95 2.33 -9.90 0.01
C LEU A 95 2.05 -11.42 0.03
N ARG A 96 2.54 -12.12 1.05
CA ARG A 96 2.37 -13.57 1.22
C ARG A 96 1.22 -13.98 2.14
N SER A 97 0.46 -13.03 2.69
CA SER A 97 -0.52 -13.31 3.74
C SER A 97 -1.69 -14.21 3.31
N LYS A 98 -1.89 -14.43 1.99
CA LYS A 98 -3.00 -15.19 1.38
C LYS A 98 -4.40 -14.74 1.82
N LYS A 99 -4.50 -13.58 2.48
CA LYS A 99 -5.75 -12.96 2.93
C LYS A 99 -6.39 -12.11 1.84
N ASP A 100 -5.56 -11.57 0.96
CA ASP A 100 -5.95 -10.68 -0.12
C ASP A 100 -5.37 -11.19 -1.44
N PHE A 101 -6.12 -11.00 -2.53
CA PHE A 101 -5.63 -11.27 -3.87
C PHE A 101 -4.93 -10.02 -4.42
N ILE A 102 -3.60 -10.00 -4.34
CA ILE A 102 -2.80 -8.87 -4.81
C ILE A 102 -2.65 -8.98 -6.33
N SER A 103 -3.16 -7.97 -7.03
CA SER A 103 -3.19 -7.97 -8.49
C SER A 103 -1.89 -7.41 -9.08
N ASP A 104 -1.33 -6.37 -8.46
CA ASP A 104 -0.12 -5.68 -8.89
C ASP A 104 0.65 -5.12 -7.68
N TYR A 105 1.96 -5.03 -7.80
CA TYR A 105 2.85 -4.44 -6.81
C TYR A 105 3.95 -3.66 -7.51
N LYS A 106 4.12 -2.40 -7.10
CA LYS A 106 5.11 -1.49 -7.68
C LYS A 106 5.73 -0.62 -6.61
N ILE A 107 7.04 -0.66 -6.49
CA ILE A 107 7.80 0.30 -5.70
C ILE A 107 8.10 1.53 -6.56
N MET A 108 7.63 2.69 -6.12
CA MET A 108 8.01 3.97 -6.72
C MET A 108 9.31 4.46 -6.08
N LYS A 109 10.38 4.56 -6.87
CA LYS A 109 11.62 5.21 -6.43
C LYS A 109 11.44 6.72 -6.54
N ASN A 110 11.37 7.41 -5.41
CA ASN A 110 11.42 8.87 -5.39
C ASN A 110 12.89 9.30 -5.46
N SER A 111 13.24 10.14 -6.43
CA SER A 111 14.53 10.82 -6.43
C SER A 111 14.57 11.85 -5.31
N GLU A 112 15.74 12.01 -4.69
CA GLU A 112 15.94 13.15 -3.79
C GLU A 112 15.67 14.47 -4.53
N PRO A 113 15.05 15.45 -3.85
CA PRO A 113 14.77 16.74 -4.46
C PRO A 113 16.07 17.44 -4.83
N LYS A 114 16.08 18.11 -6.00
CA LYS A 114 17.20 18.97 -6.37
C LYS A 114 17.27 20.13 -5.38
N MET A 115 18.43 20.33 -4.78
CA MET A 115 18.67 21.45 -3.87
C MET A 115 19.02 22.72 -4.65
N GLY A 116 18.49 23.85 -4.20
CA GLY A 116 18.76 25.19 -4.70
C GLY A 116 19.75 25.95 -3.81
N CYS A 117 19.66 27.27 -3.82
CA CYS A 117 20.49 28.15 -2.99
C CYS A 117 20.16 28.07 -1.49
N LYS A 118 21.06 28.57 -0.65
CA LYS A 118 20.76 28.76 0.78
C LYS A 118 19.76 29.89 0.96
N VAL A 119 19.04 29.88 2.06
CA VAL A 119 18.04 30.91 2.37
C VAL A 119 18.65 32.31 2.37
N GLY A 120 19.80 32.48 3.02
CA GLY A 120 20.50 33.77 3.10
C GLY A 120 21.08 34.27 1.77
N ASP A 121 21.19 33.40 0.76
CA ASP A 121 21.76 33.77 -0.55
C ASP A 121 20.67 34.24 -1.54
N LEU A 122 19.38 34.05 -1.22
CA LEU A 122 18.28 34.37 -2.14
C LEU A 122 17.96 35.88 -2.18
N GLY A 123 18.42 36.66 -1.20
CA GLY A 123 18.14 38.09 -1.09
C GLY A 123 16.78 38.42 -0.49
N LEU A 124 16.26 37.54 0.36
CA LEU A 124 15.06 37.81 1.18
C LEU A 124 15.38 38.77 2.31
N GLU A 125 14.35 39.42 2.86
CA GLU A 125 14.48 40.19 4.09
C GLU A 125 15.03 39.35 5.26
N GLU A 126 15.79 40.01 6.14
CA GLU A 126 16.45 39.33 7.27
C GLU A 126 15.44 38.65 8.19
N GLU A 127 14.28 39.26 8.44
CA GLU A 127 13.24 38.68 9.29
C GLU A 127 12.70 37.36 8.72
N ILE A 128 12.40 37.33 7.41
CA ILE A 128 11.95 36.13 6.71
C ILE A 128 13.05 35.07 6.74
N SER A 129 14.28 35.44 6.44
CA SER A 129 15.43 34.54 6.45
C SER A 129 15.68 33.94 7.84
N ASN A 130 15.58 34.74 8.89
CA ASN A 130 15.74 34.30 10.28
C ASN A 130 14.62 33.34 10.68
N PHE A 131 13.37 33.65 10.36
CA PHE A 131 12.22 32.79 10.63
C PHE A 131 12.33 31.43 9.92
N LEU A 132 12.73 31.42 8.64
CA LEU A 132 12.98 30.18 7.91
C LEU A 132 14.09 29.34 8.56
N ASN A 133 15.17 29.97 9.03
CA ASN A 133 16.24 29.28 9.74
C ASN A 133 15.78 28.70 11.10
N GLU A 134 14.90 29.40 11.83
CA GLU A 134 14.28 28.90 13.07
C GLU A 134 13.43 27.64 12.80
N LEU A 135 12.71 27.62 11.68
CA LEU A 135 12.01 26.45 11.17
C LEU A 135 12.95 25.35 10.64
N LYS A 136 14.27 25.56 10.73
CA LYS A 136 15.34 24.68 10.22
C LYS A 136 15.36 24.55 8.69
N ILE A 137 14.71 25.47 7.98
CA ILE A 137 14.79 25.61 6.52
C ILE A 137 16.05 26.44 6.22
N LYS A 138 17.15 25.75 5.91
CA LYS A 138 18.45 26.40 5.65
C LYS A 138 18.77 26.55 4.17
N GLN A 139 18.12 25.74 3.34
CA GLN A 139 18.35 25.67 1.91
C GLN A 139 17.02 25.38 1.22
N PHE A 140 16.78 26.06 0.10
CA PHE A 140 15.58 25.83 -0.71
C PHE A 140 15.76 24.60 -1.60
N TYR A 141 14.65 23.97 -1.96
CA TYR A 141 14.66 23.13 -3.15
C TYR A 141 14.78 23.99 -4.40
N LYS A 142 15.32 23.43 -5.48
CA LYS A 142 15.59 24.18 -6.71
C LYS A 142 14.33 24.81 -7.28
N PHE A 143 13.20 24.08 -7.23
CA PHE A 143 11.91 24.61 -7.70
C PHE A 143 11.39 25.75 -6.80
N GLN A 144 11.72 25.77 -5.51
CA GLN A 144 11.32 26.85 -4.61
C GLN A 144 12.13 28.12 -4.90
N GLU A 145 13.46 27.98 -5.08
CA GLU A 145 14.34 29.08 -5.50
C GLU A 145 13.83 29.73 -6.79
N GLU A 146 13.62 28.92 -7.83
CA GLU A 146 13.10 29.38 -9.13
C GLU A 146 11.74 30.05 -8.97
N ALA A 147 10.80 29.41 -8.26
CA ALA A 147 9.47 29.97 -8.06
C ALA A 147 9.49 31.33 -7.33
N ILE A 148 10.27 31.45 -6.26
CA ILE A 148 10.35 32.69 -5.47
C ILE A 148 10.93 33.81 -6.35
N GLN A 149 11.99 33.54 -7.11
CA GLN A 149 12.62 34.54 -7.99
C GLN A 149 11.66 35.05 -9.07
N GLU A 150 10.99 34.14 -9.76
CA GLU A 150 10.05 34.49 -10.84
C GLU A 150 8.84 35.28 -10.31
N ILE A 151 8.26 34.88 -9.17
CA ILE A 151 7.11 35.60 -8.57
C ILE A 151 7.53 37.00 -8.07
N VAL A 152 8.74 37.13 -7.50
CA VAL A 152 9.28 38.44 -7.10
C VAL A 152 9.44 39.34 -8.33
N PHE A 153 9.92 38.80 -9.46
CA PHE A 153 10.06 39.54 -10.72
C PHE A 153 8.72 39.93 -11.37
N GLY A 154 7.61 39.35 -10.91
CA GLY A 154 6.26 39.67 -11.38
C GLY A 154 5.71 38.70 -12.42
N GLU A 155 6.36 37.56 -12.60
CA GLU A 155 5.94 36.54 -13.56
C GLU A 155 4.82 35.65 -13.02
N ASN A 156 3.97 35.17 -13.92
CA ASN A 156 2.94 34.18 -13.60
C ASN A 156 3.50 32.78 -13.86
N ILE A 157 3.57 31.95 -12.82
CA ILE A 157 4.17 30.61 -12.91
C ILE A 157 3.18 29.50 -12.58
N VAL A 158 3.50 28.29 -13.04
CA VAL A 158 2.83 27.05 -12.65
C VAL A 158 3.86 26.16 -11.96
N ILE A 159 3.63 25.82 -10.69
CA ILE A 159 4.55 24.98 -9.91
C ILE A 159 4.05 23.53 -9.93
N GLU A 160 4.78 22.66 -10.62
CA GLU A 160 4.56 21.21 -10.56
C GLU A 160 5.51 20.59 -9.53
N ALA A 161 4.98 20.20 -8.37
CA ALA A 161 5.73 19.42 -7.38
C ALA A 161 4.79 18.52 -6.55
N PRO A 162 5.28 17.40 -5.99
CA PRO A 162 4.48 16.50 -5.16
C PRO A 162 3.92 17.15 -3.89
N THR A 163 2.90 16.55 -3.28
CA THR A 163 2.42 17.00 -1.96
C THR A 163 3.52 16.85 -0.90
N ALA A 164 3.52 17.73 0.10
CA ALA A 164 4.54 17.80 1.15
C ALA A 164 5.97 18.08 0.66
N SER A 165 6.13 18.66 -0.54
CA SER A 165 7.44 19.06 -1.08
C SER A 165 7.85 20.50 -0.80
N GLY A 166 7.01 21.29 -0.10
CA GLY A 166 7.28 22.71 0.16
C GLY A 166 6.72 23.70 -0.87
N LYS A 167 5.64 23.32 -1.59
CA LYS A 167 4.96 24.22 -2.55
C LYS A 167 4.36 25.45 -1.89
N THR A 168 3.89 25.34 -0.65
CA THR A 168 3.25 26.45 0.08
C THR A 168 4.23 27.58 0.30
N GLU A 169 5.44 27.26 0.74
CA GLU A 169 6.54 28.18 0.96
C GLU A 169 6.94 28.87 -0.34
N ALA A 170 6.98 28.12 -1.45
CA ALA A 170 7.39 28.63 -2.76
C ALA A 170 6.55 29.83 -3.24
N PHE A 171 5.23 29.83 -3.00
CA PHE A 171 4.36 30.96 -3.37
C PHE A 171 4.10 31.92 -2.22
N LEU A 172 4.20 31.49 -0.96
CA LEU A 172 3.90 32.33 0.19
C LEU A 172 5.04 33.28 0.54
N ILE A 173 6.29 32.82 0.48
CA ILE A 173 7.49 33.65 0.72
C ILE A 173 7.46 34.94 -0.13
N PRO A 174 7.29 34.90 -1.46
CA PRO A 174 7.31 36.10 -2.28
C PRO A 174 6.08 37.01 -2.06
N VAL A 175 4.98 36.48 -1.50
CA VAL A 175 3.82 37.29 -1.09
C VAL A 175 4.14 38.04 0.20
N ILE A 176 4.69 37.36 1.21
CA ILE A 176 5.08 37.98 2.48
C ILE A 176 6.18 39.02 2.25
N GLN A 177 7.16 38.72 1.41
CA GLN A 177 8.26 39.64 1.04
C GLN A 177 7.80 40.96 0.40
N LYS A 178 6.57 41.03 -0.12
CA LYS A 178 6.00 42.24 -0.76
C LYS A 178 5.14 43.07 0.19
N ILE A 179 4.83 42.58 1.39
CA ILE A 179 3.96 43.24 2.39
C ILE A 179 4.83 44.03 3.36
#